data_AF-A0A1V3WY59-F1
#
_entry.id   AF-A0A1V3WY59-F1
#
_cell.length_a   1.000
_cell.length_b   1.000
_cell.length_c   1.000
_cell.angle_alpha   90.00
_cell.angle_beta   90.00
_cell.angle_gamma   90.00
#
_symmetry.space_group_name_H-M   'P 1'
#
loop_
_entity.id
_entity.type
_entity.pdbx_description
1 polymer ?
#
loop_
_entity_poly.entity_id
_entity_poly.type
_entity_poly.pdbx_seq_one_letter_code
_entity_poly.pdbx_strand_id
1 'polypeptide(L)'
;MEPDPRSEVQELLQQISDLDDSWDSLTPQQRVAQLQQQVTVVDRGTRNLPADQQPEVQAMLSMAVVKLVDLVMKAQPPGSPCYFPFCLPGL
;
A
#
# COMPACT_ATOMS: atom_id res chain seq x y z
N MET A 1 -11.83 12.06 -21.27
CA MET A 1 -10.46 11.94 -20.76
C MET A 1 -10.49 10.79 -19.78
N GLU A 2 -9.92 9.65 -20.17
CA GLU A 2 -9.70 8.55 -19.24
C GLU A 2 -8.58 8.97 -18.28
N PRO A 3 -8.69 8.67 -16.97
CA PRO A 3 -7.64 8.97 -16.03
C PRO A 3 -6.36 8.24 -16.46
N ASP A 4 -5.25 8.98 -16.57
CA ASP A 4 -3.95 8.39 -16.91
C ASP A 4 -3.53 7.43 -15.77
N PRO A 5 -3.34 6.13 -16.05
CA PRO A 5 -3.03 5.15 -15.01
C PRO A 5 -1.68 5.46 -14.34
N ARG A 6 -0.75 6.12 -15.03
CA ARG A 6 0.50 6.60 -14.43
C ARG A 6 0.24 7.64 -13.35
N SER A 7 -0.65 8.59 -13.62
CA SER A 7 -1.00 9.66 -12.68
C SER A 7 -1.66 9.09 -11.44
N GLU A 8 -2.59 8.14 -11.59
CA GLU A 8 -3.22 7.48 -10.43
C GLU A 8 -2.18 6.74 -9.56
N VAL A 9 -1.21 6.05 -10.15
CA VAL A 9 -0.16 5.37 -9.37
C VAL A 9 0.83 6.36 -8.77
N GLN A 10 1.11 7.49 -9.41
CA GLN A 10 1.93 8.56 -8.84
C GLN A 10 1.26 9.20 -7.62
N GLU A 11 -0.04 9.48 -7.71
CA GLU A 11 -0.84 9.96 -6.59
C GLU A 11 -0.91 8.93 -5.46
N LEU A 12 -1.03 7.65 -5.79
CA LEU A 12 -0.94 6.58 -4.82
C LEU A 12 0.43 6.62 -4.11
N LEU A 13 1.55 6.61 -4.85
CA LEU A 13 2.90 6.65 -4.28
C LEU A 13 3.09 7.85 -3.36
N GLN A 14 2.56 9.02 -3.74
CA GLN A 14 2.55 10.21 -2.91
C GLN A 14 1.76 9.97 -1.62
N GLN A 15 0.54 9.42 -1.69
CA GLN A 15 -0.28 9.09 -0.53
C GLN A 15 0.38 8.07 0.41
N ILE A 16 1.10 7.08 -0.13
CA ILE A 16 1.86 6.12 0.68
C ILE A 16 3.01 6.83 1.39
N SER A 17 3.67 7.76 0.71
CA SER A 17 4.76 8.54 1.29
C SER A 17 4.26 9.48 2.39
N ASP A 18 3.14 10.17 2.19
CA ASP A 18 2.48 10.99 3.20
C ASP A 18 2.04 10.14 4.40
N LEU A 19 1.51 8.94 4.15
CA LEU A 19 1.16 7.98 5.20
C LEU A 19 2.38 7.51 5.99
N ASP A 20 3.52 7.28 5.33
CA ASP A 20 4.78 6.90 5.99
C ASP A 20 5.35 8.03 6.85
N ASP A 21 5.32 9.26 6.36
CA ASP A 21 5.75 10.45 7.11
C ASP A 21 4.88 10.66 8.35
N SER A 22 3.56 10.56 8.19
CA SER A 22 2.60 10.70 9.30
C SER A 22 2.45 9.44 10.15
N TRP A 23 3.11 8.33 9.79
CA TRP A 23 2.84 7.00 10.37
C TRP A 23 2.97 6.98 11.89
N ASP A 24 4.05 7.57 12.41
CA ASP A 24 4.36 7.60 13.84
C ASP A 24 3.30 8.39 14.63
N SER A 25 2.75 9.44 14.02
CA SER A 25 1.71 10.28 14.61
C SER A 25 0.31 9.66 14.58
N LEU A 26 0.08 8.62 13.76
CA LEU A 26 -1.22 7.96 13.64
C LEU A 26 -1.44 6.90 14.74
N THR A 27 -2.69 6.79 15.19
CA THR A 27 -3.09 5.70 16.09
C THR A 27 -3.14 4.35 15.35
N PRO A 28 -2.98 3.21 16.05
CA PRO A 28 -3.01 1.88 15.42
C PRO A 28 -4.28 1.62 14.58
N GLN A 29 -5.43 2.13 15.04
CA GLN A 29 -6.70 1.99 14.33
C GLN A 29 -6.73 2.78 13.01
N GLN A 30 -6.18 4.00 13.02
CA GLN A 30 -6.05 4.82 11.82
C GLN A 30 -5.06 4.21 10.82
N ARG A 31 -3.94 3.67 11.31
CA ARG A 31 -2.94 2.98 10.48
C ARG A 31 -3.58 1.84 9.68
N VAL A 32 -4.37 0.98 10.33
CA VAL A 32 -5.07 -0.14 9.66
C VAL A 32 -6.08 0.36 8.63
N ALA A 33 -6.88 1.37 8.97
CA ALA A 33 -7.86 1.93 8.03
C ALA A 33 -7.19 2.52 6.78
N GLN A 34 -6.10 3.27 6.96
CA GLN A 34 -5.34 3.85 5.86
C GLN A 34 -4.68 2.79 4.97
N LEU A 35 -4.10 1.75 5.57
CA LEU A 35 -3.54 0.62 4.81
C LEU A 35 -4.61 -0.08 3.96
N GLN A 36 -5.80 -0.34 4.51
CA GLN A 36 -6.89 -0.96 3.77
C GLN A 36 -7.33 -0.12 2.57
N GLN A 37 -7.39 1.21 2.73
CA GLN A 37 -7.70 2.11 1.63
C GLN A 37 -6.63 2.02 0.53
N GLN A 38 -5.35 2.09 0.88
CA GLN A 38 -4.27 2.05 -0.11
C GLN A 38 -4.18 0.71 -0.85
N VAL A 39 -4.35 -0.42 -0.14
CA VAL A 39 -4.41 -1.75 -0.78
C VAL A 39 -5.57 -1.84 -1.78
N THR A 40 -6.73 -1.27 -1.44
CA THR A 40 -7.90 -1.25 -2.34
C THR A 40 -7.63 -0.42 -3.60
N VAL A 41 -6.94 0.71 -3.46
CA VAL A 41 -6.57 1.57 -4.60
C VAL A 41 -5.52 0.87 -5.47
N VAL A 42 -4.50 0.25 -4.89
CA VAL A 42 -3.51 -0.57 -5.61
C VAL A 42 -4.19 -1.71 -6.37
N ASP A 43 -5.08 -2.48 -5.72
CA ASP A 43 -5.77 -3.62 -6.34
C ASP A 43 -6.64 -3.16 -7.53
N ARG A 44 -7.40 -2.07 -7.35
CA ARG A 44 -8.22 -1.47 -8.41
C ARG A 44 -7.37 -0.95 -9.56
N GLY A 45 -6.28 -0.25 -9.25
CA GLY A 45 -5.33 0.26 -10.24
C GLY A 45 -4.72 -0.88 -11.04
N THR A 46 -4.29 -1.96 -10.38
CA THR A 46 -3.65 -3.12 -11.02
C THR A 46 -4.62 -3.88 -11.94
N ARG A 47 -5.90 -4.01 -11.56
CA ARG A 47 -6.93 -4.66 -12.40
C ARG A 47 -7.34 -3.86 -13.63
N ASN A 48 -7.25 -2.54 -13.59
CA ASN A 48 -7.67 -1.65 -14.70
C ASN A 48 -6.51 -1.26 -15.63
N LEU A 49 -5.34 -1.89 -15.53
CA LEU A 49 -4.18 -1.50 -16.33
C LEU A 49 -4.35 -1.82 -17.82
N PRO A 50 -4.28 -0.82 -18.71
CA PRO A 50 -4.18 -1.06 -20.14
C PRO A 50 -2.83 -1.73 -20.47
N ALA A 51 -2.87 -2.78 -21.29
CA ALA A 51 -1.72 -3.65 -21.60
C ALA A 51 -0.48 -2.91 -22.12
N ASP A 52 -0.67 -1.74 -22.75
CA ASP A 52 0.38 -0.92 -23.36
C ASP A 52 1.30 -0.23 -22.32
N GLN A 53 0.80 0.03 -21.10
CA GLN A 53 1.52 0.77 -20.05
C GLN A 53 1.96 -0.12 -18.87
N GLN A 54 1.80 -1.44 -19.00
CA GLN A 54 2.06 -2.39 -17.94
C GLN A 54 3.46 -2.30 -17.31
N PRO A 55 4.59 -2.26 -18.03
CA PRO A 55 5.90 -2.41 -17.39
C PRO A 55 6.26 -1.23 -16.48
N GLU A 56 5.98 0.01 -16.91
CA GLU A 56 6.30 1.21 -16.12
C GLU A 56 5.34 1.33 -14.92
N VAL A 57 4.04 1.11 -15.14
CA VAL A 57 3.05 1.20 -14.06
C VAL A 57 3.17 0.05 -13.07
N GLN A 58 3.53 -1.15 -13.53
CA GLN A 58 3.81 -2.30 -12.67
C GLN A 58 5.04 -2.06 -11.80
N ALA A 59 6.09 -1.41 -12.31
CA ALA A 59 7.25 -1.01 -11.51
C ALA A 59 6.85 -0.02 -10.41
N MET A 60 6.03 0.99 -10.74
CA MET A 60 5.54 1.96 -9.76
C MET A 60 4.62 1.31 -8.71
N LEU A 61 3.71 0.43 -9.11
CA LEU A 61 2.83 -0.31 -8.18
C LEU A 61 3.61 -1.26 -7.28
N SER A 62 4.66 -1.91 -7.79
CA SER A 62 5.51 -2.76 -6.96
C SER A 62 6.28 -1.95 -5.91
N MET A 63 6.74 -0.73 -6.22
CA MET A 63 7.28 0.18 -5.20
C MET A 63 6.24 0.58 -4.16
N ALA A 64 4.99 0.83 -4.56
CA ALA A 64 3.90 1.12 -3.65
C ALA A 64 3.63 -0.04 -2.68
N VAL A 65 3.61 -1.28 -3.19
CA VAL A 65 3.46 -2.49 -2.36
C VAL A 65 4.62 -2.60 -1.36
N VAL A 66 5.87 -2.37 -1.79
CA VAL A 66 7.03 -2.42 -0.89
C VAL A 66 6.91 -1.41 0.25
N LYS A 67 6.52 -0.16 -0.05
CA LYS A 67 6.30 0.88 0.98
C LYS A 67 5.17 0.50 1.95
N LEU A 68 4.07 -0.08 1.45
CA LEU A 68 2.98 -0.57 2.30
C LEU A 68 3.41 -1.70 3.23
N VAL A 69 4.21 -2.64 2.72
CA VAL A 69 4.74 -3.75 3.52
C VAL A 69 5.67 -3.22 4.62
N ASP A 70 6.53 -2.24 4.30
CA ASP A 70 7.40 -1.58 5.29
C ASP A 70 6.58 -0.90 6.39
N LEU A 71 5.49 -0.20 6.03
CA LEU A 71 4.56 0.40 6.99
C LEU A 71 3.90 -0.65 7.89
N VAL A 72 3.37 -1.72 7.31
CA VAL A 72 2.78 -2.85 8.06
C VAL A 72 3.79 -3.43 9.04
N MET A 73 5.04 -3.61 8.61
CA MET A 73 6.14 -4.08 9.46
C MET A 73 6.44 -3.09 10.59
N LYS A 74 6.47 -1.78 10.32
CA LYS A 74 6.65 -0.73 11.34
C LYS A 74 5.50 -0.69 12.34
N ALA A 75 4.27 -1.02 11.94
CA ALA A 75 3.15 -1.15 12.87
C ALA A 75 3.15 -2.44 13.68
N GLN A 76 3.89 -3.48 13.30
CA GLN A 76 4.02 -4.69 14.10
C GLN A 76 5.22 -4.59 15.06
N PRO A 77 5.00 -4.54 16.39
CA PRO A 77 6.08 -4.69 17.35
C PRO A 77 6.73 -6.07 17.22
N PRO A 78 8.06 -6.20 17.43
CA PRO A 78 8.72 -7.50 17.52
C PRO A 78 8.16 -8.26 18.74
N GLY A 79 7.16 -9.10 18.51
CA GLY A 79 6.48 -9.89 19.55
C GLY A 79 4.96 -9.70 19.67
N SER A 80 4.31 -8.89 18.83
CA SER A 80 2.84 -8.82 18.83
C SER A 80 2.21 -9.96 18.04
N PRO A 81 1.04 -10.48 18.45
CA PRO A 81 0.28 -11.46 17.67
C PRO A 81 -0.31 -10.76 16.44
N CYS A 82 0.53 -10.57 15.43
CA CYS A 82 0.25 -10.95 14.06
C CYS A 82 -1.24 -10.90 13.67
N TYR A 83 -1.79 -9.68 13.49
CA TYR A 83 -3.19 -9.49 13.06
C TYR A 83 -3.31 -9.76 11.55
N PHE A 84 -4.20 -10.69 11.23
CA PHE A 84 -4.59 -11.21 9.90
C PHE A 84 -4.62 -10.15 8.78
N PRO A 85 -4.23 -10.49 7.51
CA PRO A 85 -4.23 -11.83 6.93
C PRO A 85 -2.86 -12.49 6.70
N PHE A 86 -1.72 -11.83 6.94
CA PHE A 86 -0.39 -12.39 6.62
C PHE A 86 0.33 -13.04 7.81
N CYS A 87 -0.43 -13.54 8.77
CA CYS A 87 0.10 -14.02 10.03
C CYS A 87 -0.44 -15.40 10.36
N LEU A 88 0.29 -16.43 9.93
CA LEU A 88 0.15 -17.79 10.43
C LEU A 88 0.74 -17.85 11.85
N PRO A 89 -0.07 -18.12 12.89
CA PRO A 89 0.47 -18.34 14.22
C PRO A 89 1.11 -19.73 14.30
N GLY A 90 2.37 -19.76 14.72
CA GLY A 90 3.05 -20.88 15.39
C GLY A 90 2.86 -22.28 14.79
N LEU A 91 3.87 -22.71 14.03
CA LEU A 91 4.25 -24.12 13.97
C LEU A 91 5.28 -24.39 15.07
#